data_AF-F8GYP2-F1
#
_entry.id   AF-F8GYP2-F1
#
_cell.length_a   1.000
_cell.length_b   1.000
_cell.length_c   1.000
_cell.angle_alpha   90.00
_cell.angle_beta   90.00
_cell.angle_gamma   90.00
#
_symmetry.space_group_name_H-M   'P 1'
#
loop_
_entity.id
_entity.type
_entity.pdbx_description
1 polymer ?
#
loop_
_entity_poly.entity_id
_entity_poly.type
_entity_poly.pdbx_seq_one_letter_code
_entity_poly.pdbx_strand_id
1 'polypeptide(L)'
;MIAAVESYLRAILRRLIAMDSICQESVHRRDVSYGAAIHLTKDMLPEAVLEKISFISKGSIVDSIRELAGIKGNLPPDVTASIDDYVKICHLRHCAVHRFGKLGVSNAIALGLEDHKELLEKPLLLDYLSLQNSIVISTGMVKTINNFLFNEIVSRISDSRWTGVYKTDKRLFLTYYKIFADTISTTGFSVGLKDMYILFMSQKAKFSAGLPF
;
A
#
# COMPACT_ATOMS: atom_id res chain seq x y z
N MET A 1 -8.91 11.02 4.17
CA MET A 1 -8.91 9.54 4.12
C MET A 1 -8.34 9.02 2.81
N ILE A 2 -9.05 9.07 1.67
CA ILE A 2 -8.51 8.61 0.37
C ILE A 2 -7.20 9.31 -0.01
N ALA A 3 -7.14 10.64 0.10
CA ALA A 3 -5.88 11.37 -0.13
C ALA A 3 -4.75 10.94 0.82
N ALA A 4 -5.06 10.49 2.04
CA ALA A 4 -4.05 9.99 2.97
C ALA A 4 -3.55 8.58 2.58
N VAL A 5 -4.45 7.71 2.11
CA VAL A 5 -4.08 6.40 1.55
C VAL A 5 -3.21 6.57 0.31
N GLU A 6 -3.60 7.47 -0.59
CA GLU A 6 -2.84 7.80 -1.80
C GLU A 6 -1.46 8.36 -1.46
N SER A 7 -1.36 9.31 -0.53
CA SER A 7 -0.08 9.83 -0.05
C SER A 7 0.78 8.74 0.60
N TYR A 8 0.18 7.82 1.36
CA TYR A 8 0.90 6.68 1.93
C TYR A 8 1.46 5.77 0.83
N LEU A 9 0.64 5.36 -0.14
CA LEU A 9 1.04 4.49 -1.25
C LEU A 9 2.14 5.13 -2.09
N ARG A 10 2.05 6.43 -2.38
CA ARG A 10 3.14 7.15 -3.06
C ARG A 10 4.42 7.18 -2.23
N ALA A 11 4.31 7.53 -0.95
CA ALA A 11 5.46 7.62 -0.07
C ALA A 11 6.18 6.28 0.10
N ILE A 12 5.44 5.18 0.26
CA ILE A 12 6.04 3.85 0.43
C ILE A 12 6.71 3.39 -0.87
N LEU A 13 6.03 3.52 -2.02
CA LEU A 13 6.59 3.11 -3.31
C LEU A 13 7.83 3.94 -3.68
N ARG A 14 7.81 5.27 -3.46
CA ARG A 14 8.99 6.13 -3.65
C ARG A 14 10.18 5.67 -2.83
N ARG A 15 9.96 5.37 -1.53
CA ARG A 15 11.02 4.90 -0.63
C ARG A 15 11.56 3.54 -1.05
N LEU A 16 10.70 2.65 -1.52
CA LEU A 16 11.10 1.35 -2.05
C LEU A 16 11.95 1.49 -3.31
N ILE A 17 11.50 2.28 -4.29
CA ILE A 17 12.27 2.56 -5.52
C ILE A 17 13.65 3.16 -5.20
N ALA A 18 13.75 4.00 -4.18
CA ALA A 18 15.01 4.64 -3.80
C ALA A 18 15.99 3.70 -3.07
N MET A 19 15.51 2.62 -2.47
CA MET A 19 16.32 1.76 -1.59
C MET A 19 16.54 0.35 -2.17
N ASP A 20 15.51 -0.26 -2.75
CA ASP A 20 15.54 -1.64 -3.22
C ASP A 20 15.88 -1.70 -4.71
N SER A 21 16.88 -2.52 -5.06
CA SER A 21 17.39 -2.58 -6.44
C SER A 21 16.37 -3.15 -7.43
N ILE A 22 15.49 -4.08 -7.00
CA ILE A 22 14.46 -4.66 -7.87
C ILE A 22 13.39 -3.60 -8.16
N CYS A 23 12.99 -2.84 -7.13
CA CYS A 23 12.09 -1.70 -7.28
C CYS A 23 12.70 -0.63 -8.20
N GLN A 24 13.98 -0.34 -8.04
CA GLN A 24 14.69 0.61 -8.91
C GLN A 24 14.75 0.14 -10.37
N GLU A 25 14.99 -1.14 -10.60
CA GLU A 25 15.03 -1.71 -11.94
C GLU A 25 13.68 -1.59 -12.66
N SER A 26 12.58 -1.73 -11.93
CA SER A 26 11.22 -1.63 -12.46
C SER A 26 10.87 -0.27 -13.06
N VAL A 27 11.58 0.79 -12.65
CA VAL A 27 11.30 2.16 -13.09
C VAL A 27 12.31 2.71 -14.11
N HIS A 28 13.39 1.98 -14.41
CA HIS A 28 14.43 2.45 -15.35
C HIS A 28 13.92 2.81 -16.74
N ARG A 29 12.83 2.16 -17.19
CA ARG A 29 12.22 2.40 -18.49
C ARG A 29 10.99 3.30 -18.44
N ARG A 30 10.65 3.85 -17.27
CA ARG A 30 9.49 4.73 -17.13
C ARG A 30 9.85 6.16 -17.49
N ASP A 31 8.97 6.78 -18.24
CA ASP A 31 9.11 8.18 -18.63
C ASP A 31 8.78 9.11 -17.45
N VAL A 32 9.56 10.18 -17.33
CA VAL A 32 9.23 11.33 -16.49
C VAL A 32 8.96 12.54 -17.38
N SER A 33 8.16 13.49 -16.90
CA SER A 33 7.93 14.73 -17.63
C SER A 33 9.22 15.54 -17.74
N TYR A 34 9.37 16.32 -18.81
CA TYR A 34 10.54 17.19 -18.98
C TYR A 34 10.67 18.21 -17.83
N GLY A 35 9.54 18.74 -17.36
CA GLY A 35 9.51 19.63 -16.19
C GLY A 35 10.03 18.96 -14.91
N ALA A 36 9.64 17.70 -14.67
CA ALA A 36 10.16 16.93 -13.55
C ALA A 36 11.68 16.69 -13.67
N ALA A 37 12.17 16.41 -14.88
CA ALA A 37 13.60 16.21 -15.12
C ALA A 37 14.45 17.46 -14.88
N ILE A 38 13.90 18.66 -15.09
CA ILE A 38 14.60 19.94 -14.82
C ILE A 38 14.54 20.32 -13.34
N HIS A 39 13.39 20.15 -12.70
CA HIS A 39 13.11 20.80 -11.41
C HIS A 39 13.20 19.89 -10.19
N LEU A 40 13.10 18.56 -10.36
CA LEU A 40 13.19 17.63 -9.23
C LEU A 40 14.62 17.18 -8.98
N THR A 41 14.95 17.03 -7.69
CA THR A 41 16.18 16.37 -7.27
C THR A 41 16.12 14.88 -7.58
N LYS A 42 17.29 14.23 -7.71
CA LYS A 42 17.39 12.81 -8.07
C LYS A 42 16.60 11.89 -7.12
N ASP A 43 16.58 12.21 -5.84
CA ASP A 43 15.84 11.48 -4.79
C ASP A 43 14.32 11.69 -4.86
N MET A 44 13.86 12.73 -5.57
CA MET A 44 12.44 13.02 -5.81
C MET A 44 11.96 12.56 -7.19
N LEU A 45 12.85 12.16 -8.11
CA LEU A 45 12.45 11.58 -9.40
C LEU A 45 11.48 10.39 -9.31
N PRO A 46 11.55 9.49 -8.30
CA PRO A 46 10.54 8.46 -8.20
C PRO A 46 9.12 9.01 -7.94
N GLU A 47 8.97 10.20 -7.38
CA GLU A 47 7.66 10.86 -7.25
C GLU A 47 7.08 11.20 -8.63
N ALA A 48 7.91 11.70 -9.55
CA ALA A 48 7.47 12.01 -10.92
C ALA A 48 7.01 10.77 -11.69
N VAL A 49 7.58 9.60 -11.40
CA VAL A 49 7.12 8.31 -11.95
C VAL A 49 5.71 7.97 -11.46
N LEU A 50 5.36 8.39 -10.24
CA LEU A 50 4.08 8.10 -9.59
C LEU A 50 2.98 9.13 -9.88
N GLU A 51 3.31 10.30 -10.43
CA GLU A 51 2.35 11.39 -10.69
C GLU A 51 1.17 10.96 -11.58
N LYS A 52 1.44 10.10 -12.56
CA LYS A 52 0.43 9.59 -13.50
C LYS A 52 -0.38 8.40 -12.95
N ILE A 53 -0.05 7.95 -11.74
CA ILE A 53 -0.68 6.79 -11.11
C ILE A 53 -1.75 7.28 -10.14
N SER A 54 -2.95 6.75 -10.33
CA SER A 54 -4.07 6.94 -9.40
C SER A 54 -4.27 5.69 -8.55
N PHE A 55 -4.58 5.86 -7.27
CA PHE A 55 -4.81 4.74 -6.35
C PHE A 55 -6.29 4.67 -5.96
N ILE A 56 -7.16 4.64 -6.98
CA ILE A 56 -8.62 4.65 -6.81
C ILE A 56 -9.32 3.40 -7.33
N SER A 57 -8.66 2.60 -8.17
CA SER A 57 -9.20 1.37 -8.75
C SER A 57 -8.35 0.16 -8.37
N LYS A 58 -8.98 -1.01 -8.28
CA LYS A 58 -8.29 -2.26 -7.95
C LYS A 58 -7.13 -2.53 -8.88
N GLY A 59 -7.37 -2.47 -10.19
CA GLY A 59 -6.35 -2.71 -11.22
C GLY A 59 -5.15 -1.80 -11.04
N SER A 60 -5.38 -0.48 -10.98
CA SER A 60 -4.29 0.49 -10.81
C SER A 60 -3.48 0.26 -9.53
N ILE A 61 -4.12 -0.07 -8.41
CA ILE A 61 -3.44 -0.34 -7.13
C ILE A 61 -2.62 -1.64 -7.22
N VAL A 62 -3.22 -2.72 -7.71
CA VAL A 62 -2.56 -4.03 -7.84
C VAL A 62 -1.39 -3.96 -8.80
N ASP A 63 -1.58 -3.37 -9.97
CA ASP A 63 -0.56 -3.24 -11.01
C ASP A 63 0.58 -2.37 -10.51
N SER A 64 0.28 -1.24 -9.85
CA SER A 64 1.31 -0.39 -9.26
C SER A 64 2.14 -1.10 -8.19
N ILE A 65 1.50 -1.85 -7.30
CA ILE A 65 2.21 -2.65 -6.28
C ILE A 65 3.09 -3.70 -6.95
N ARG A 66 2.56 -4.44 -7.92
CA ARG A 66 3.30 -5.51 -8.60
C ARG A 66 4.49 -4.99 -9.38
N GLU A 67 4.27 -3.97 -10.20
CA GLU A 67 5.28 -3.42 -11.08
C GLU A 67 6.35 -2.68 -10.26
N LEU A 68 5.94 -1.72 -9.42
CA LEU A 68 6.88 -0.79 -8.79
C LEU A 68 7.58 -1.39 -7.56
N ALA A 69 6.93 -2.31 -6.85
CA ALA A 69 7.58 -3.07 -5.77
C ALA A 69 8.17 -4.40 -6.26
N GLY A 70 8.11 -4.70 -7.56
CA GLY A 70 8.67 -5.91 -8.16
C GLY A 70 8.06 -7.23 -7.62
N ILE A 71 6.78 -7.23 -7.21
CA ILE A 71 6.08 -8.42 -6.74
C ILE A 71 5.70 -9.32 -7.91
N LYS A 72 6.11 -10.59 -7.84
CA LYS A 72 5.76 -11.62 -8.82
C LYS A 72 4.52 -12.39 -8.36
N GLY A 73 3.71 -12.83 -9.32
CA GLY A 73 2.51 -13.62 -9.04
C GLY A 73 1.32 -12.81 -8.55
N ASN A 74 0.36 -13.49 -7.92
CA ASN A 74 -0.86 -12.88 -7.40
C ASN A 74 -0.62 -12.32 -6.00
N LEU A 75 -1.30 -11.22 -5.67
CA LEU A 75 -1.32 -10.73 -4.30
C LEU A 75 -2.10 -11.72 -3.41
N PRO A 76 -1.72 -11.83 -2.13
CA PRO A 76 -2.47 -12.63 -1.17
C PRO A 76 -3.98 -12.26 -1.12
N PRO A 77 -4.87 -13.21 -0.80
CA PRO A 77 -6.31 -12.97 -0.77
C PRO A 77 -6.74 -11.87 0.20
N ASP A 78 -6.10 -11.77 1.36
CA ASP A 78 -6.35 -10.75 2.38
C ASP A 78 -5.96 -9.34 1.89
N VAL A 79 -4.81 -9.21 1.20
CA VAL A 79 -4.41 -7.96 0.54
C VAL A 79 -5.43 -7.58 -0.52
N THR A 80 -5.82 -8.52 -1.36
CA THR A 80 -6.79 -8.30 -2.45
C THR A 80 -8.15 -7.89 -1.91
N ALA A 81 -8.65 -8.57 -0.86
CA ALA A 81 -9.92 -8.24 -0.22
C ALA A 81 -9.89 -6.83 0.41
N SER A 82 -8.78 -6.46 1.06
CA SER A 82 -8.63 -5.12 1.64
C SER A 82 -8.63 -4.00 0.58
N ILE A 83 -8.07 -4.28 -0.61
CA ILE A 83 -8.13 -3.37 -1.77
C ILE A 83 -9.57 -3.26 -2.27
N ASP A 84 -10.29 -4.37 -2.37
CA ASP A 84 -11.69 -4.39 -2.83
C ASP A 84 -12.58 -3.53 -1.93
N ASP A 85 -12.44 -3.65 -0.61
CA ASP A 85 -13.20 -2.84 0.33
C ASP A 85 -12.85 -1.35 0.25
N TYR A 86 -11.57 -1.01 0.08
CA TYR A 86 -11.16 0.39 -0.12
C TYR A 86 -11.67 0.98 -1.44
N VAL A 87 -11.72 0.21 -2.53
CA VAL A 87 -12.25 0.68 -3.82
C VAL A 87 -13.73 1.04 -3.71
N LYS A 88 -14.51 0.33 -2.89
CA LYS A 88 -15.90 0.73 -2.58
C LYS A 88 -15.96 2.13 -1.97
N ILE A 89 -15.05 2.46 -1.05
CA ILE A 89 -14.94 3.81 -0.47
C ILE A 89 -14.58 4.86 -1.52
N CYS A 90 -13.75 4.51 -2.51
CA CYS A 90 -13.43 5.39 -3.64
C CYS A 90 -14.67 5.73 -4.48
N HIS A 91 -15.50 4.73 -4.79
CA HIS A 91 -16.77 4.95 -5.49
C HIS A 91 -17.75 5.82 -4.68
N LEU A 92 -17.86 5.59 -3.37
CA LEU A 92 -18.70 6.41 -2.48
C LEU A 92 -18.22 7.87 -2.43
N ARG A 93 -16.91 8.11 -2.31
CA ARG A 93 -16.35 9.48 -2.38
C ARG A 93 -16.64 10.12 -3.72
N HIS A 94 -16.52 9.39 -4.82
CA HIS A 94 -16.82 9.92 -6.14
C HIS A 94 -18.28 10.40 -6.23
N CYS A 95 -19.24 9.62 -5.71
CA CYS A 95 -20.63 10.06 -5.60
C CYS A 95 -20.78 11.34 -4.77
N ALA A 96 -20.15 11.37 -3.59
CA ALA A 96 -20.21 12.51 -2.68
C ALA A 96 -19.68 13.82 -3.32
N VAL A 97 -18.57 13.74 -4.06
CA VAL A 97 -17.86 14.93 -4.58
C VAL A 97 -18.33 15.34 -5.98
N HIS A 98 -18.58 14.39 -6.88
CA HIS A 98 -18.77 14.68 -8.31
C HIS A 98 -20.20 14.47 -8.82
N ARG A 99 -21.11 13.92 -8.00
CA ARG A 99 -22.49 13.60 -8.42
C ARG A 99 -23.54 14.30 -7.57
N PHE A 100 -23.21 15.47 -7.04
CA PHE A 100 -24.08 16.22 -6.12
C PHE A 100 -24.56 15.35 -4.94
N GLY A 101 -23.69 14.43 -4.50
CA GLY A 101 -24.01 13.48 -3.44
C GLY A 101 -24.89 12.31 -3.86
N LYS A 102 -25.19 12.07 -5.13
CA LYS A 102 -26.11 11.01 -5.57
C LYS A 102 -25.40 9.73 -6.02
N LEU A 103 -26.01 8.58 -5.73
CA LEU A 103 -25.58 7.28 -6.27
C LEU A 103 -26.16 7.10 -7.68
N GLY A 104 -25.33 7.19 -8.72
CA GLY A 104 -25.80 6.84 -10.06
C GLY A 104 -25.24 5.51 -10.55
N VAL A 105 -25.76 5.09 -11.70
CA VAL A 105 -25.67 3.71 -12.23
C VAL A 105 -24.26 3.11 -12.24
N SER A 106 -23.26 3.80 -12.81
CA SER A 106 -21.89 3.26 -12.88
C SER A 106 -21.27 2.93 -11.51
N ASN A 107 -21.56 3.72 -10.48
CA ASN A 107 -21.05 3.45 -9.13
C ASN A 107 -21.89 2.38 -8.43
N ALA A 108 -23.20 2.34 -8.69
CA ALA A 108 -24.05 1.26 -8.19
C ALA A 108 -23.61 -0.11 -8.75
N ILE A 109 -23.24 -0.20 -10.03
CA ILE A 109 -22.66 -1.41 -10.63
C ILE A 109 -21.40 -1.85 -9.89
N ALA A 110 -20.48 -0.92 -9.62
CA ALA A 110 -19.24 -1.23 -8.91
C ALA A 110 -19.44 -1.63 -7.43
N LEU A 111 -20.55 -1.19 -6.82
CA LEU A 111 -20.90 -1.51 -5.43
C LEU A 111 -21.82 -2.74 -5.31
N GLY A 112 -22.41 -3.22 -6.41
CA GLY A 112 -23.46 -4.24 -6.43
C GLY A 112 -24.82 -3.62 -6.79
N LEU A 113 -25.15 -3.59 -8.08
CA LEU A 113 -26.35 -2.88 -8.57
C LEU A 113 -27.65 -3.48 -8.02
N GLU A 114 -27.77 -4.80 -7.98
CA GLU A 114 -29.00 -5.47 -7.54
C GLU A 114 -29.32 -5.16 -6.08
N ASP A 115 -28.30 -5.07 -5.24
CA ASP A 115 -28.42 -4.77 -3.82
C ASP A 115 -28.77 -3.29 -3.55
N HIS A 116 -28.56 -2.42 -4.54
CA HIS A 116 -28.59 -0.96 -4.35
C HIS A 116 -29.45 -0.20 -5.37
N LYS A 117 -30.18 -0.89 -6.26
CA LYS A 117 -30.98 -0.26 -7.32
C LYS A 117 -32.01 0.75 -6.79
N GLU A 118 -32.58 0.49 -5.62
CA GLU A 118 -33.54 1.37 -4.97
C GLU A 118 -32.92 2.68 -4.46
N LEU A 119 -31.60 2.73 -4.38
CA LEU A 119 -30.83 3.90 -3.94
C LEU A 119 -30.35 4.78 -5.10
N LEU A 120 -30.64 4.39 -6.36
CA LEU A 120 -30.25 5.16 -7.53
C LEU A 120 -30.84 6.57 -7.51
N GLU A 121 -30.00 7.54 -7.88
CA GLU A 121 -30.26 8.98 -7.91
C GLU A 121 -30.70 9.59 -6.56
N LYS A 122 -30.72 8.79 -5.48
CA LYS A 122 -30.95 9.29 -4.13
C LYS A 122 -29.67 9.91 -3.56
N PRO A 123 -29.79 10.96 -2.74
CA PRO A 123 -28.67 11.50 -2.00
C PRO A 123 -28.07 10.48 -1.05
N LEU A 124 -26.74 10.44 -0.97
CA LEU A 124 -26.00 9.70 0.04
C LEU A 124 -26.25 10.33 1.40
N LEU A 125 -26.64 9.51 2.37
CA LEU A 125 -26.72 9.88 3.77
C LEU A 125 -25.46 9.36 4.46
N LEU A 126 -24.57 10.28 4.79
CA LEU A 126 -23.34 9.99 5.53
C LEU A 126 -23.58 10.33 7.00
N ASP A 127 -23.65 9.29 7.83
CA ASP A 127 -23.62 9.43 9.28
C ASP A 127 -22.20 9.23 9.84
N TYR A 128 -22.05 9.50 11.13
CA TYR A 128 -20.76 9.38 11.81
C TYR A 128 -20.22 7.94 11.76
N LEU A 129 -21.10 6.95 11.91
CA LEU A 129 -20.73 5.54 11.88
C LEU A 129 -20.17 5.14 10.50
N SER A 130 -20.80 5.57 9.42
CA SER A 130 -20.36 5.34 8.04
C SER A 130 -19.01 5.98 7.76
N LEU A 131 -18.77 7.18 8.30
CA LEU A 131 -17.47 7.85 8.21
C LEU A 131 -16.40 7.05 8.97
N GLN A 132 -16.69 6.61 10.19
CA GLN A 132 -15.77 5.81 10.99
C GLN A 132 -15.44 4.47 10.31
N ASN A 133 -16.44 3.79 9.77
CA ASN A 133 -16.23 2.55 9.01
C ASN A 133 -15.33 2.76 7.79
N SER A 134 -15.53 3.87 7.08
CA SER A 134 -14.66 4.24 5.95
C SER A 134 -13.20 4.46 6.41
N ILE A 135 -12.99 5.09 7.57
CA ILE A 135 -11.65 5.29 8.17
C ILE A 135 -11.03 3.92 8.49
N VAL A 136 -11.79 3.03 9.11
CA VAL A 136 -11.33 1.68 9.48
C VAL A 136 -10.94 0.88 8.24
N ILE A 137 -11.76 0.90 7.19
CA ILE A 137 -11.45 0.21 5.92
C ILE A 137 -10.16 0.76 5.31
N SER A 138 -10.03 2.09 5.22
CA SER A 138 -8.86 2.73 4.61
C SER A 138 -7.58 2.50 5.41
N THR A 139 -7.65 2.60 6.74
CA THR A 139 -6.48 2.35 7.61
C THR A 139 -6.14 0.87 7.68
N GLY A 140 -7.14 -0.01 7.62
CA GLY A 140 -6.96 -1.47 7.51
C GLY A 140 -6.21 -1.85 6.24
N MET A 141 -6.64 -1.34 5.08
CA MET A 141 -5.95 -1.56 3.81
C MET A 141 -4.48 -1.09 3.86
N VAL A 142 -4.22 0.11 4.40
CA VAL A 142 -2.85 0.63 4.56
C VAL A 142 -2.01 -0.32 5.41
N LYS A 143 -2.54 -0.79 6.55
CA LYS A 143 -1.83 -1.74 7.43
C LYS A 143 -1.56 -3.08 6.74
N THR A 144 -2.56 -3.63 6.05
CA THR A 144 -2.44 -4.90 5.31
C THR A 144 -1.37 -4.80 4.23
N ILE A 145 -1.40 -3.75 3.41
CA ILE A 145 -0.38 -3.51 2.37
C ILE A 145 0.99 -3.27 2.99
N ASN A 146 1.09 -2.48 4.07
CA ASN A 146 2.36 -2.19 4.75
C ASN A 146 3.04 -3.49 5.21
N ASN A 147 2.28 -4.35 5.88
CA ASN A 147 2.79 -5.61 6.41
C ASN A 147 3.17 -6.58 5.30
N PHE A 148 2.33 -6.69 4.27
CA PHE A 148 2.62 -7.50 3.10
C PHE A 148 3.92 -7.05 2.40
N LEU A 149 4.04 -5.76 2.09
CA LEU A 149 5.24 -5.20 1.45
C LEU A 149 6.48 -5.34 2.33
N PHE A 150 6.37 -5.14 3.64
CA PHE A 150 7.50 -5.35 4.56
C PHE A 150 8.02 -6.78 4.46
N ASN A 151 7.13 -7.76 4.53
CA ASN A 151 7.50 -9.18 4.46
C ASN A 151 8.12 -9.52 3.10
N GLU A 152 7.53 -9.05 2.00
CA GLU A 152 8.04 -9.27 0.64
C GLU A 152 9.45 -8.69 0.46
N ILE A 153 9.64 -7.42 0.85
CA ILE A 153 10.90 -6.71 0.61
C ILE A 153 12.02 -7.26 1.49
N VAL A 154 11.75 -7.51 2.78
CA VAL A 154 12.77 -8.05 3.69
C VAL A 154 13.12 -9.51 3.35
N SER A 155 12.15 -10.32 2.91
CA SER A 155 12.38 -11.72 2.55
C SER A 155 13.20 -11.91 1.28
N ARG A 156 13.24 -10.92 0.38
CA ARG A 156 14.09 -10.96 -0.83
C ARG A 156 15.57 -10.80 -0.54
N ILE A 157 15.92 -10.31 0.63
CA ILE A 157 17.32 -10.13 1.03
C ILE A 157 17.94 -11.52 1.21
N SER A 158 18.96 -11.80 0.40
CA SER A 158 19.71 -13.05 0.40
C SER A 158 20.04 -13.54 1.82
N ASP A 159 19.81 -14.83 2.05
CA ASP A 159 20.08 -15.52 3.32
C ASP A 159 21.51 -15.30 3.81
N SER A 160 22.47 -15.22 2.90
CA SER A 160 23.88 -14.96 3.22
C SER A 160 24.15 -13.60 3.88
N ARG A 161 23.23 -12.64 3.80
CA ARG A 161 23.37 -11.32 4.46
C ARG A 161 22.90 -11.33 5.91
N TRP A 162 22.22 -12.39 6.33
CA TRP A 162 21.68 -12.53 7.67
C TRP A 162 22.59 -13.45 8.49
N THR A 163 23.01 -12.99 9.66
CA THR A 163 23.77 -13.82 10.60
C THR A 163 22.88 -14.46 11.66
N GLY A 164 21.65 -13.97 11.81
CA GLY A 164 20.74 -14.38 12.88
C GLY A 164 21.04 -13.68 14.21
N VAL A 165 22.16 -12.95 14.32
CA VAL A 165 22.56 -12.22 15.51
C VAL A 165 22.15 -10.75 15.40
N TYR A 166 21.18 -10.32 16.24
CA TYR A 166 20.62 -8.96 16.19
C TYR A 166 21.68 -7.85 16.17
N LYS A 167 22.73 -7.95 17.00
CA LYS A 167 23.77 -6.91 17.06
C LYS A 167 24.46 -6.69 15.71
N THR A 168 24.68 -7.75 14.96
CA THR A 168 25.33 -7.73 13.64
C THR A 168 24.36 -7.24 12.57
N ASP A 169 23.14 -7.78 12.59
CA ASP A 169 22.15 -7.55 11.53
C ASP A 169 21.37 -6.24 11.71
N LYS A 170 21.44 -5.63 12.91
CA LYS A 170 20.70 -4.42 13.29
C LYS A 170 20.79 -3.31 12.25
N ARG A 171 21.99 -3.03 11.74
CA ARG A 171 22.18 -1.92 10.79
C ARG A 171 21.41 -2.17 9.49
N LEU A 172 21.46 -3.39 8.98
CA LEU A 172 20.73 -3.78 7.77
C LEU A 172 19.23 -3.75 8.02
N PHE A 173 18.77 -4.42 9.08
CA PHE A 173 17.35 -4.52 9.41
C PHE A 173 16.71 -3.15 9.69
N LEU A 174 17.44 -2.26 10.36
CA LEU A 174 16.99 -0.90 10.66
C LEU A 174 16.65 -0.09 9.40
N THR A 175 17.41 -0.29 8.31
CA THR A 175 17.16 0.41 7.03
C THR A 175 15.76 0.13 6.52
N TYR A 176 15.34 -1.15 6.54
CA TYR A 176 14.02 -1.56 6.10
C TYR A 176 12.96 -1.20 7.14
N TYR A 177 13.20 -1.50 8.42
CA TYR A 177 12.26 -1.20 9.49
C TYR A 177 11.82 0.27 9.50
N LYS A 178 12.75 1.23 9.31
CA LYS A 178 12.43 2.66 9.28
C LYS A 178 11.48 3.08 8.16
N ILE A 179 11.39 2.32 7.07
CA ILE A 179 10.50 2.64 5.96
C ILE A 179 9.05 2.31 6.31
N PHE A 180 8.84 1.19 7.00
CA PHE A 180 7.53 0.60 7.26
C PHE A 180 7.01 0.84 8.68
N ALA A 181 7.88 1.20 9.62
CA ALA A 181 7.50 1.48 10.99
C ALA A 181 6.66 2.75 11.06
N ASP A 182 5.53 2.62 11.71
CA ASP A 182 4.67 3.74 12.06
C ASP A 182 5.29 4.52 13.22
N THR A 183 5.65 5.77 12.95
CA THR A 183 6.24 6.69 13.91
C THR A 183 5.33 7.88 14.23
N ILE A 184 4.13 7.92 13.64
CA ILE A 184 3.26 9.11 13.66
C ILE A 184 1.87 8.78 14.21
N SER A 185 1.30 7.62 13.89
CA SER A 185 -0.10 7.37 14.24
C SER A 185 -0.29 7.25 15.75
N THR A 186 -1.46 7.69 16.19
CA THR A 186 -1.89 7.66 17.60
C THR A 186 -2.46 6.30 18.02
N THR A 187 -2.61 5.35 17.08
CA THR A 187 -3.31 4.06 17.31
C THR A 187 -2.35 2.89 17.21
N GLY A 188 -1.44 2.82 18.20
CA GLY A 188 -0.50 1.73 18.40
C GLY A 188 0.85 1.99 17.73
N PHE A 189 1.92 1.81 18.51
CA PHE A 189 3.29 1.87 17.99
C PHE A 189 3.62 0.59 17.23
N SER A 190 4.43 0.70 16.18
CA SER A 190 5.06 -0.49 15.61
C SER A 190 5.83 -1.26 16.67
N VAL A 191 5.81 -2.59 16.56
CA VAL A 191 6.62 -3.49 17.39
C VAL A 191 8.06 -3.02 17.39
N GLY A 192 8.70 -2.95 18.55
CA GLY A 192 10.06 -2.45 18.68
C GLY A 192 11.03 -3.17 17.73
N LEU A 193 12.01 -2.44 17.19
CA LEU A 193 12.98 -2.93 16.19
C LEU A 193 13.56 -4.32 16.52
N LYS A 194 13.96 -4.54 17.77
CA LYS A 194 14.56 -5.80 18.22
C LYS A 194 13.55 -6.94 18.20
N ASP A 195 12.35 -6.71 18.68
CA ASP A 195 11.29 -7.72 18.76
C ASP A 195 10.79 -8.07 17.35
N MET A 196 10.67 -7.08 16.47
CA MET A 196 10.33 -7.29 15.07
C MET A 196 11.42 -8.08 14.33
N TYR A 197 12.69 -7.83 14.64
CA TYR A 197 13.80 -8.62 14.11
C TYR A 197 13.74 -10.09 14.58
N ILE A 198 13.46 -10.33 15.87
CA ILE A 198 13.33 -11.68 16.42
C ILE A 198 12.16 -12.42 15.74
N LEU A 199 11.03 -11.73 15.58
CA LEU A 199 9.87 -12.28 14.88
C LEU A 199 10.21 -12.66 13.43
N PHE A 200 10.86 -11.75 12.70
CA PHE A 200 11.31 -11.99 11.34
C PHE A 200 12.23 -13.22 11.24
N MET A 201 13.25 -13.32 12.11
CA MET A 201 14.17 -14.46 12.11
C MET A 201 13.46 -15.78 12.45
N SER A 202 12.51 -15.74 13.37
CA SER A 202 11.67 -16.91 13.72
C SER A 202 10.83 -17.38 12.53
N GLN A 203 10.16 -16.45 11.84
CA GLN A 203 9.36 -16.76 10.64
C GLN A 203 10.24 -17.29 9.50
N LYS A 204 11.39 -16.66 9.26
CA LYS A 204 12.37 -17.08 8.26
C LYS A 204 12.84 -18.52 8.51
N ALA A 205 13.17 -18.86 9.76
CA ALA A 205 13.59 -20.21 10.12
C ALA A 205 12.49 -21.26 9.88
N LYS A 206 11.22 -20.92 10.17
CA LYS A 206 10.07 -21.79 9.87
C LYS A 206 9.89 -22.01 8.37
N PHE A 207 10.00 -20.94 7.58
CA PHE A 207 9.87 -21.02 6.13
C PHE A 207 10.99 -21.85 5.49
N SER A 208 12.24 -21.67 5.92
CA SER A 208 13.37 -22.53 5.49
C SER A 208 13.17 -24.00 5.87
N ALA A 209 12.38 -24.28 6.90
CA ALA A 209 12.00 -25.64 7.31
C ALA A 209 10.74 -26.18 6.58
N GLY A 210 10.22 -25.46 5.57
CA GLY A 210 9.08 -25.89 4.77
C GLY A 210 7.71 -25.64 5.41
N LEU A 211 7.64 -24.85 6.49
CA LEU A 211 6.39 -24.43 7.10
C LEU A 211 5.85 -23.16 6.41
N PRO A 212 4.52 -23.04 6.21
CA PRO A 212 3.93 -21.79 5.73
C PRO A 212 4.15 -20.64 6.72
N PHE A 213 4.17 -19.42 6.19
CA PHE A 213 4.31 -18.17 6.95
C PHE A 213 3.15 -17.93 7.93
#